data_AF-A0AAW2TDZ4-F1
#
_entry.id   AF-A0AAW2TDZ4-F1
#
_cell.length_a   1.000
_cell.length_b   1.000
_cell.length_c   1.000
_cell.angle_alpha   90.00
_cell.angle_beta   90.00
_cell.angle_gamma   90.00
#
_symmetry.space_group_name_H-M   'P 1'
#
loop_
_entity.id
_entity.type
_entity.pdbx_description
1 polymer ?
#
loop_
_entity_poly.entity_id
_entity_poly.type
_entity_poly.pdbx_seq_one_letter_code
_entity_poly.pdbx_strand_id
1 'polypeptide(L)'
;MDVHLVSKKVADLALFTQLMQFLMGLGEIFDHVRNQLLLMDPIPSVNIACSMVQSVEKQRQVHLKMTDSGETIAVQVRAGVTKEVGFR
;
A
#
# COMPACT_ATOMS: atom_id res chain seq x y z
N MET A 1 9.19 -4.96 -39.50
CA MET A 1 9.08 -4.85 -38.03
C MET A 1 8.69 -3.41 -37.72
N ASP A 2 7.53 -3.18 -37.13
CA ASP A 2 7.03 -1.83 -36.84
C ASP A 2 7.90 -1.10 -35.80
N VAL A 3 8.49 0.03 -36.19
CA VAL A 3 9.32 0.89 -35.32
C VAL A 3 8.58 1.35 -34.06
N HIS A 4 7.27 1.60 -34.15
CA HIS A 4 6.42 1.99 -33.01
C HIS A 4 6.31 0.89 -31.94
N LEU A 5 6.28 -0.38 -32.35
CA LEU A 5 6.23 -1.51 -31.43
C LEU A 5 7.56 -1.66 -30.68
N VAL A 6 8.68 -1.44 -31.39
CA VAL A 6 10.01 -1.47 -30.80
C VAL A 6 10.17 -0.34 -29.78
N SER A 7 9.82 0.91 -30.13
CA SER A 7 9.89 2.05 -29.19
C SER A 7 9.05 1.84 -27.93
N LYS A 8 7.85 1.26 -28.05
CA LYS A 8 7.01 0.95 -26.88
C LYS A 8 7.68 -0.08 -25.97
N LYS A 9 8.21 -1.18 -26.53
CA LYS A 9 8.87 -2.23 -25.74
C LYS A 9 10.12 -1.74 -25.03
N VAL A 10 10.89 -0.84 -25.68
CA VAL A 10 12.04 -0.19 -25.07
C VAL A 10 11.62 0.68 -23.89
N ALA A 11 10.53 1.45 -24.02
CA ALA A 11 9.99 2.26 -22.92
C ALA A 11 9.50 1.38 -21.76
N ASP A 12 8.77 0.30 -22.03
CA ASP A 12 8.30 -0.63 -21.01
C ASP A 12 9.47 -1.25 -20.22
N LEU A 13 10.57 -1.60 -20.91
CA LEU A 13 11.78 -2.13 -20.26
C LEU A 13 12.48 -1.08 -19.40
N ALA A 14 12.53 0.17 -19.86
CA ALA A 14 13.08 1.29 -19.09
C ALA A 14 12.27 1.52 -17.80
N LEU A 15 10.94 1.52 -17.90
CA LEU A 15 10.05 1.65 -16.74
C LEU A 15 10.27 0.53 -15.72
N PHE A 16 10.36 -0.72 -16.20
CA PHE A 16 10.64 -1.86 -15.33
C PHE A 16 11.99 -1.71 -14.63
N THR A 17 13.04 -1.34 -15.36
CA THR A 17 14.39 -1.16 -14.80
C THR A 17 14.40 -0.09 -13.71
N GLN A 18 13.77 1.07 -13.97
CA GLN A 18 13.67 2.15 -13.01
C GLN A 18 12.86 1.74 -11.78
N LEU A 19 11.76 0.99 -11.96
CA LEU A 19 10.97 0.47 -10.84
C LEU A 19 11.80 -0.50 -9.99
N MET A 20 12.51 -1.45 -10.59
CA MET A 20 13.34 -2.40 -9.84
C MET A 20 14.42 -1.68 -9.03
N GLN A 21 15.11 -0.70 -9.64
CA GLN A 21 16.11 0.12 -8.95
C GLN A 21 15.51 0.88 -7.75
N PHE A 22 14.32 1.45 -7.93
CA PHE A 22 13.59 2.09 -6.82
C PHE A 22 13.27 1.09 -5.70
N LEU A 23 12.69 -0.08 -6.03
CA LEU A 23 12.29 -1.11 -5.06
C LEU A 23 13.46 -1.70 -4.27
N MET A 24 14.64 -1.81 -4.90
CA MET A 24 15.88 -2.25 -4.24
C MET A 24 16.37 -1.26 -3.18
N GLY A 25 16.09 0.03 -3.34
CA GLY A 25 16.44 1.06 -2.37
C GLY A 25 15.45 1.18 -1.20
N LEU A 26 14.31 0.47 -1.24
CA LEU A 26 13.32 0.51 -0.17
C LEU A 26 13.70 -0.41 1.00
N GLY A 27 13.49 0.07 2.23
CA GLY A 27 13.62 -0.74 3.44
C GLY A 27 12.48 -1.75 3.64
N GLU A 28 12.68 -2.69 4.57
CA GLU A 28 11.77 -3.83 4.83
C GLU A 28 10.35 -3.43 5.23
N ILE A 29 10.17 -2.25 5.84
CA ILE A 29 8.83 -1.73 6.21
C ILE A 29 7.90 -1.53 4.99
N PHE A 30 8.46 -1.52 3.78
CA PHE A 30 7.72 -1.35 2.53
C PHE A 30 7.57 -2.68 1.76
N ASP A 31 7.85 -3.84 2.37
CA ASP A 31 7.73 -5.14 1.72
C ASP A 31 6.33 -5.40 1.15
N HIS A 32 5.29 -4.95 1.86
CA HIS A 32 3.91 -5.02 1.34
C HIS A 32 3.72 -4.21 0.05
N VAL A 33 4.29 -3.00 -0.01
CA VAL A 33 4.26 -2.14 -1.20
C VAL A 33 5.05 -2.78 -2.34
N ARG A 34 6.24 -3.34 -2.06
CA ARG A 34 7.05 -4.07 -3.04
C ARG A 34 6.28 -5.24 -3.64
N ASN A 35 5.67 -6.07 -2.79
CA ASN A 35 4.87 -7.22 -3.23
C ASN A 35 3.69 -6.78 -4.10
N GLN A 36 2.96 -5.74 -3.70
CA GLN A 36 1.83 -5.24 -4.48
C GLN A 36 2.29 -4.72 -5.86
N LEU A 37 3.36 -3.93 -5.92
CA LEU A 37 3.90 -3.39 -7.18
C LEU A 37 4.38 -4.48 -8.14
N LEU A 38 4.97 -5.56 -7.61
CA LEU A 38 5.43 -6.70 -8.42
C LEU A 38 4.28 -7.53 -9.02
N LEU A 39 3.10 -7.47 -8.42
CA LEU A 39 1.90 -8.18 -8.88
C LEU A 39 1.04 -7.36 -9.86
N MET A 40 1.38 -6.09 -10.09
CA MET A 40 0.63 -5.21 -10.99
C MET A 40 0.95 -5.50 -12.46
N ASP A 41 -0.10 -5.63 -13.28
CA ASP A 41 -0.03 -5.69 -14.75
C ASP A 41 -0.97 -4.64 -15.36
N PRO A 42 -0.46 -3.66 -16.14
CA PRO A 42 0.93 -3.51 -16.57
C PRO A 42 1.86 -3.02 -15.45
N ILE A 43 3.16 -3.26 -15.63
CA ILE A 43 4.21 -2.82 -14.70
C ILE A 43 4.04 -1.32 -14.38
N PRO A 44 3.96 -0.95 -13.09
CA PRO A 44 3.72 0.42 -12.69
C PRO A 44 4.97 1.29 -12.88
N SER A 45 4.77 2.60 -13.03
CA SER A 45 5.88 3.55 -13.03
C SER A 45 6.36 3.85 -11.60
N VAL A 46 7.57 4.38 -11.49
CA VAL A 46 8.15 4.82 -10.21
C VAL A 46 7.27 5.83 -9.48
N ASN A 47 6.50 6.66 -10.20
CA ASN A 47 5.60 7.65 -9.59
C ASN A 47 4.49 7.01 -8.74
N ILE A 48 3.96 5.87 -9.21
CA ILE A 48 2.95 5.10 -8.48
C ILE A 48 3.60 4.51 -7.23
N ALA A 49 4.78 3.90 -7.38
CA ALA A 49 5.54 3.31 -6.27
C ALA A 49 5.86 4.36 -5.18
N CYS A 50 6.30 5.55 -5.57
CA CYS A 50 6.56 6.67 -4.67
C CYS A 50 5.30 7.11 -3.91
N SER A 51 4.15 7.17 -4.59
CA SER A 51 2.88 7.54 -3.96
C SER A 51 2.40 6.51 -2.93
N MET A 52 2.63 5.23 -3.20
CA MET A 52 2.33 4.15 -2.25
C MET A 52 3.24 4.21 -1.01
N VAL A 53 4.55 4.43 -1.21
CA VAL A 53 5.51 4.62 -0.11
C VAL A 53 5.09 5.80 0.78
N GLN A 54 4.80 6.96 0.18
CA GLN A 54 4.32 8.14 0.93
C GLN A 54 3.04 7.86 1.72
N SER A 55 2.16 7.01 1.20
CA SER A 55 0.91 6.64 1.89
C SER A 55 1.19 5.82 3.14
N VAL A 56 2.11 4.85 3.05
CA VAL A 56 2.57 4.06 4.22
C VAL A 56 3.22 4.97 5.26
N GLU A 57 4.09 5.89 4.85
CA GLU A 57 4.74 6.83 5.77
C GLU A 57 3.75 7.74 6.49
N LYS A 58 2.76 8.28 5.76
CA LYS A 58 1.69 9.12 6.35
C LYS A 58 0.86 8.32 7.35
N GLN A 59 0.48 7.09 7.03
CA GLN A 59 -0.27 6.22 7.95
C GLN A 59 0.54 5.95 9.22
N ARG A 60 1.85 5.71 9.10
CA ARG A 60 2.74 5.53 10.26
C ARG A 60 2.82 6.80 11.11
N GLN A 61 2.94 7.96 10.48
CA GLN A 61 2.98 9.24 11.19
C GLN A 61 1.68 9.50 11.97
N VAL A 62 0.52 9.20 11.39
CA VAL A 62 -0.77 9.33 12.08
C VAL A 62 -0.86 8.35 13.25
N HIS A 63 -0.47 7.09 13.06
CA HIS A 63 -0.45 6.10 14.13
C HIS A 63 0.43 6.54 15.31
N LEU A 64 1.64 7.03 15.04
CA LEU A 64 2.54 7.54 16.08
C LEU A 64 1.95 8.73 16.83
N LYS A 65 1.29 9.67 16.14
CA LYS A 65 0.61 10.81 16.76
C LYS A 65 -0.58 10.39 17.63
N MET A 66 -1.33 9.37 17.22
CA MET A 66 -2.45 8.85 18.03
C MET A 66 -1.96 8.16 19.30
N THR A 67 -0.84 7.43 19.24
CA THR A 67 -0.26 6.76 20.41
C THR A 67 0.30 7.75 21.43
N ASP A 68 0.83 8.89 20.99
CA ASP A 68 1.30 9.98 21.87
C ASP A 68 0.14 10.76 22.52
N SER A 69 -1.03 10.81 21.86
CA SER A 69 -2.21 11.54 22.35
C SER A 69 -3.11 10.73 23.30
N GLY A 70 -2.77 9.48 23.64
CA GLY A 70 -3.40 8.77 24.76
C GLY A 70 -4.88 8.37 24.63
N GLU A 71 -5.46 8.32 23.42
CA GLU A 71 -6.85 7.89 23.24
C GLU A 71 -6.96 6.83 22.13
N THR A 72 -6.81 5.57 22.54
CA THR A 72 -7.07 4.40 21.70
C THR A 72 -8.56 4.35 21.37
N ILE A 73 -8.96 4.61 20.11
CA ILE A 73 -10.34 4.34 19.68
C ILE A 73 -10.50 2.82 19.56
N ALA A 74 -10.99 2.21 20.64
CA ALA A 74 -11.55 0.88 20.60
C ALA A 74 -12.70 0.87 19.58
N VAL A 75 -12.52 0.17 18.46
CA VAL A 75 -13.62 -0.10 17.53
C VAL A 75 -14.58 -1.06 18.22
N GLN A 76 -15.57 -0.49 18.88
CA GLN A 76 -16.69 -1.21 19.47
C GLN A 76 -17.56 -1.79 18.34
N VAL A 77 -17.33 -3.05 17.98
CA VAL A 77 -18.32 -3.82 17.23
C VAL A 77 -19.50 -4.04 18.16
N ARG A 78 -20.65 -3.43 17.82
CA ARG A 78 -21.88 -3.44 18.61
C ARG A 78 -22.26 -4.87 19.01
N ALA A 79 -22.42 -5.04 20.32
CA ALA A 79 -22.99 -6.23 20.93
C ALA A 79 -24.38 -6.53 20.33
N GLY A 80 -24.50 -7.67 19.67
CA GLY A 80 -25.78 -8.27 19.34
C GLY A 80 -26.36 -8.96 20.58
N VAL A 81 -27.41 -8.35 21.12
CA VAL A 81 -28.52 -8.96 21.88
C VAL A 81 -28.21 -9.51 23.29
N THR A 82 -28.56 -8.70 24.29
CA THR A 82 -29.18 -9.14 25.55
C THR A 82 -30.56 -8.46 25.57
N LYS A 83 -31.69 -8.97 26.06
CA LYS A 83 -32.09 -9.81 27.20
C LYS A 83 -33.53 -10.36 26.89
N GLU A 84 -34.22 -11.23 27.61
CA GLU A 84 -34.52 -11.37 29.05
C GLU A 84 -35.14 -12.76 29.30
N VAL A 85 -34.93 -13.30 30.51
CA VAL A 85 -35.69 -14.42 31.11
C VAL A 85 -36.80 -13.84 32.01
N GLY A 86 -38.01 -14.42 31.95
CA GLY A 86 -39.12 -14.25 32.92
C GLY A 86 -40.39 -13.64 32.31
N PHE A 87 -41.63 -14.00 32.63
CA PHE A 87 -42.25 -14.92 33.60
C PHE A 87 -43.74 -15.09 33.17
N ARG A 88 -44.27 -16.32 33.14
CA ARG A 88 -45.56 -16.73 33.72
C ARG A 88 -45.70 -18.26 33.62
#